data_AF-A0A852ZIZ7-F1
#
_entry.id   AF-A0A852ZIZ7-F1
#
_cell.length_a   1.000
_cell.length_b   1.000
_cell.length_c   1.000
_cell.angle_alpha   90.00
_cell.angle_beta   90.00
_cell.angle_gamma   90.00
#
_symmetry.space_group_name_H-M   'P 1'
#
loop_
_entity.id
_entity.type
_entity.pdbx_description
1 polymer ?
#
loop_
_entity_poly.entity_id
_entity_poly.type
_entity_poly.pdbx_seq_one_letter_code
_entity_poly.pdbx_strand_id
1 'polypeptide(L)'
;MGELPLQGSGQEDPAVTLRPCVRVSGEAGPQLIHWRINLRDVESERARVVERWPMLGRQLREALVNDAEHELAAQVDALQVYEMCPCQDDFCQSFYTAPPPNGAFGAGHRNVALKPAWSGLLILDVVDEMIMFVEVLYRSPLD
;
A
#
# COMPACT_ATOMS: atom_id res chain seq x y z
N MET A 1 -3.12 -11.51 -58.23
CA MET A 1 -3.25 -10.62 -59.41
C MET A 1 -4.71 -10.28 -59.55
N GLY A 2 -5.02 -8.99 -59.52
CA GLY A 2 -6.39 -8.47 -59.46
C GLY A 2 -6.33 -7.04 -58.95
N GLU A 3 -6.10 -6.13 -59.87
CA GLU A 3 -5.91 -4.68 -59.72
C GLU A 3 -7.18 -3.94 -59.22
N LEU A 4 -6.90 -2.77 -58.65
CA LEU A 4 -7.74 -1.59 -58.31
C LEU A 4 -8.61 -1.12 -59.54
N PRO A 5 -9.47 -0.06 -59.52
CA PRO A 5 -9.34 1.15 -58.70
C PRO A 5 -10.57 2.10 -58.47
N LEU A 6 -10.28 3.25 -57.82
CA LEU A 6 -10.94 4.60 -57.83
C LEU A 6 -12.35 4.74 -57.20
N GLN A 7 -12.82 5.86 -56.61
CA GLN A 7 -12.35 7.20 -56.24
C GLN A 7 -13.56 7.87 -55.52
N GLY A 8 -13.31 8.89 -54.69
CA GLY A 8 -14.33 9.87 -54.30
C GLY A 8 -13.86 10.70 -53.10
N SER A 9 -13.14 11.83 -53.29
CA SER A 9 -13.67 13.20 -53.45
C SER A 9 -14.65 13.57 -52.32
N GLY A 10 -14.26 14.32 -51.31
CA GLY A 10 -14.07 15.78 -51.34
C GLY A 10 -14.84 16.35 -50.14
N GLN A 11 -14.23 17.21 -49.31
CA GLN A 11 -14.53 18.65 -49.27
C GLN A 11 -15.59 18.93 -48.14
N GLU A 12 -15.51 19.82 -47.13
CA GLU A 12 -14.81 21.10 -46.84
C GLU A 12 -14.71 21.35 -45.32
N ASP A 13 -13.59 21.92 -44.90
CA ASP A 13 -13.44 22.73 -43.67
C ASP A 13 -14.04 24.12 -43.89
N PRO A 14 -14.87 24.67 -42.99
CA PRO A 14 -15.15 26.08 -42.98
C PRO A 14 -14.50 26.81 -41.79
N ALA A 15 -13.66 27.77 -42.18
CA ALA A 15 -13.55 29.09 -41.58
C ALA A 15 -12.85 29.22 -40.21
N VAL A 16 -11.53 29.34 -40.31
CA VAL A 16 -10.74 30.31 -39.53
C VAL A 16 -11.41 31.70 -39.66
N THR A 17 -11.91 32.23 -38.55
CA THR A 17 -12.24 33.65 -38.42
C THR A 17 -11.36 34.25 -37.33
N LEU A 18 -10.31 34.95 -37.75
CA LEU A 18 -9.51 35.85 -36.92
C LEU A 18 -10.22 37.20 -36.82
N ARG A 19 -10.40 37.72 -35.59
CA ARG A 19 -10.63 39.16 -35.30
C ARG A 19 -10.33 39.47 -33.82
N PRO A 20 -10.10 40.75 -33.42
CA PRO A 20 -8.86 41.12 -32.75
C PRO A 20 -8.99 41.55 -31.27
N CYS A 21 -7.86 41.42 -30.58
CA CYS A 21 -7.30 42.25 -29.50
C CYS A 21 -8.27 43.08 -28.63
N VAL A 22 -8.59 42.56 -27.44
CA VAL A 22 -8.84 43.38 -26.25
C VAL A 22 -7.67 43.16 -25.29
N ARG A 23 -6.93 44.25 -25.06
CA ARG A 23 -5.86 44.35 -24.07
C ARG A 23 -6.53 44.56 -22.71
N VAL A 24 -6.43 43.59 -21.81
CA VAL A 24 -6.73 43.79 -20.38
C VAL A 24 -5.39 43.79 -19.65
N SER A 25 -4.92 44.97 -19.28
CA SER A 25 -3.83 45.12 -18.32
C SER A 25 -4.39 44.81 -16.92
N GLY A 26 -3.82 43.81 -16.27
CA GLY A 26 -4.09 43.46 -14.88
C GLY A 26 -2.90 42.70 -14.32
N GLU A 27 -2.15 43.38 -13.47
CA GLU A 27 -0.91 42.91 -12.84
C GLU A 27 -1.15 41.84 -11.76
N ALA A 28 -0.06 41.14 -11.41
CA ALA A 28 0.24 40.46 -10.15
C ALA A 28 -0.12 38.96 -9.96
N GLY A 29 0.88 38.10 -10.30
CA GLY A 29 1.40 37.07 -9.38
C GLY A 29 0.81 35.65 -9.43
N PRO A 30 1.38 34.70 -8.66
CA PRO A 30 2.67 34.08 -8.99
C PRO A 30 2.71 32.54 -8.79
N GLN A 31 3.89 31.99 -9.09
CA GLN A 31 4.47 30.71 -8.64
C GLN A 31 4.04 29.39 -9.28
N LEU A 32 4.95 28.94 -10.15
CA LEU A 32 5.23 27.56 -10.50
C LEU A 32 5.45 26.73 -9.23
N ILE A 33 4.49 25.88 -8.88
CA ILE A 33 4.73 24.78 -7.94
C ILE A 33 5.41 23.62 -8.68
N HIS A 34 6.75 23.68 -8.73
CA HIS A 34 7.57 22.51 -9.04
C HIS A 34 7.50 21.57 -7.83
N TRP A 35 6.62 20.57 -7.86
CA TRP A 35 6.65 19.51 -6.88
C TRP A 35 7.92 18.69 -7.11
N ARG A 36 8.89 18.84 -6.22
CA ARG A 36 9.94 17.85 -6.01
C ARG A 36 9.36 16.85 -5.02
N ILE A 37 8.65 15.83 -5.49
CA ILE A 37 8.34 14.68 -4.66
C ILE A 37 9.66 13.92 -4.49
N ASN A 38 10.20 13.88 -3.27
CA ASN A 38 11.29 12.97 -2.96
C ASN A 38 10.72 11.55 -3.09
N LEU A 39 11.35 10.69 -3.87
CA LEU A 39 10.96 9.27 -3.99
C LEU A 39 10.94 8.51 -2.64
N ARG A 40 11.56 9.08 -1.58
CA ARG A 40 11.47 8.55 -0.21
C ARG A 40 10.12 8.79 0.48
N ASP A 41 9.34 9.77 0.02
CA ASP A 41 8.05 10.12 0.64
C ASP A 41 6.93 9.18 0.17
N VAL A 42 7.11 8.45 -0.94
CA VAL A 42 6.05 7.63 -1.56
C VAL A 42 5.85 6.29 -0.85
N GLU A 43 6.88 5.74 -0.20
CA GLU A 43 6.76 4.53 0.65
C GLU A 43 6.24 4.84 2.06
N SER A 44 6.23 6.13 2.44
CA SER A 44 5.87 6.63 3.77
C SER A 44 4.38 6.93 3.95
N GLU A 45 3.50 6.51 3.02
CA GLU A 45 2.05 6.75 3.12
C GLU A 45 1.28 5.60 3.80
N ARG A 46 1.92 4.44 3.99
CA ARG A 46 1.27 3.30 4.66
C ARG A 46 1.23 3.48 6.16
N ALA A 47 0.05 3.29 6.74
CA ALA A 47 -0.15 3.40 8.17
C ALA A 47 0.70 2.35 8.92
N ARG A 48 1.42 2.80 9.94
CA ARG A 48 2.15 1.89 10.84
C ARG A 48 1.16 1.15 11.73
N VAL A 49 1.47 -0.10 12.06
CA VAL A 49 0.63 -0.94 12.93
C VAL A 49 0.39 -0.23 14.26
N VAL A 50 1.44 0.33 14.87
CA VAL A 50 1.37 1.03 16.15
C VAL A 50 0.56 2.34 16.12
N GLU A 51 0.35 2.91 14.94
CA GLU A 51 -0.45 4.13 14.75
C GLU A 51 -1.91 3.80 14.40
N ARG A 52 -2.11 2.80 13.54
CA ARG A 52 -3.43 2.35 13.11
C ARG A 52 -4.17 1.58 14.19
N TRP A 53 -3.45 0.72 14.92
CA TRP A 53 -3.95 -0.17 15.97
C TRP A 53 -2.96 -0.18 17.15
N PRO A 54 -2.92 0.91 17.94
CA PRO A 54 -2.00 1.04 19.06
C PRO A 54 -2.06 -0.13 20.05
N MET A 55 -3.23 -0.69 20.31
CA MET A 55 -3.36 -1.82 21.23
C MET A 55 -2.76 -3.09 20.62
N LEU A 56 -3.07 -3.40 19.36
CA LEU A 56 -2.46 -4.53 18.65
C LEU A 56 -0.94 -4.40 18.61
N GLY A 57 -0.41 -3.22 18.29
CA GLY A 57 1.03 -2.98 18.24
C GLY A 57 1.73 -3.28 19.57
N ARG A 58 1.14 -2.85 20.69
CA ARG A 58 1.63 -3.20 22.03
C ARG A 58 1.57 -4.71 22.27
N GLN A 59 0.43 -5.34 22.02
CA GLN A 59 0.22 -6.77 22.27
C GLN A 59 1.15 -7.65 21.45
N LEU A 60 1.40 -7.29 20.18
CA LEU A 60 2.33 -7.97 19.29
C LEU A 60 3.76 -7.91 19.85
N ARG A 61 4.21 -6.72 20.26
CA ARG A 61 5.53 -6.54 20.88
C ARG A 61 5.67 -7.36 22.16
N GLU A 62 4.68 -7.29 23.05
CA GLU A 62 4.70 -8.04 24.32
C GLU A 62 4.74 -9.55 24.07
N ALA A 63 3.95 -10.06 23.14
CA ALA A 63 3.95 -11.48 22.78
C ALA A 63 5.31 -11.94 22.21
N LEU A 64 5.91 -11.15 21.30
CA LEU A 64 7.24 -11.42 20.76
C LEU A 64 8.33 -11.43 21.84
N VAL A 65 8.31 -10.47 22.76
CA VAL A 65 9.26 -10.41 23.87
C VAL A 65 9.11 -11.61 24.80
N ASN A 66 7.88 -12.02 25.11
CA ASN A 66 7.60 -13.16 25.97
C ASN A 66 8.07 -14.49 25.38
N ASP A 67 8.02 -14.62 24.05
CA ASP A 67 8.51 -15.80 23.33
C ASP A 67 10.00 -15.68 22.90
N ALA A 68 10.72 -14.69 23.45
CA ALA A 68 12.15 -14.43 23.21
C ALA A 68 12.54 -14.06 21.75
N GLU A 69 11.58 -13.59 20.96
CA GLU A 69 11.76 -13.12 19.57
C GLU A 69 12.14 -11.63 19.55
N HIS A 70 13.26 -11.27 20.19
CA HIS A 70 13.63 -9.86 20.44
C HIS A 70 13.91 -9.05 19.17
N GLU A 71 14.52 -9.65 18.16
CA GLU A 71 14.81 -8.97 16.88
C GLU A 71 13.52 -8.65 16.11
N LEU A 72 12.54 -9.57 16.14
CA LEU A 72 11.21 -9.33 15.58
C LEU A 72 10.45 -8.27 16.40
N ALA A 73 10.57 -8.29 17.73
CA ALA A 73 9.96 -7.27 18.59
C ALA A 73 10.49 -5.86 18.27
N ALA A 74 11.77 -5.72 17.94
CA ALA A 74 12.37 -4.45 17.56
C ALA A 74 11.73 -3.84 16.28
N GLN A 75 11.20 -4.67 15.39
CA GLN A 75 10.58 -4.23 14.13
C GLN A 75 9.19 -3.64 14.32
N VAL A 76 8.47 -3.97 15.41
CA VAL A 76 7.04 -3.68 15.57
C VAL A 76 6.68 -2.21 15.39
N ASP A 77 7.52 -1.29 15.88
CA ASP A 77 7.26 0.14 15.70
C ASP A 77 7.29 0.51 14.22
N ALA A 78 8.19 -0.06 13.42
CA ALA A 78 8.35 0.28 12.01
C ALA A 78 7.39 -0.49 11.08
N LEU A 79 6.68 -1.51 11.58
CA LEU A 79 5.79 -2.31 10.74
C LEU A 79 4.69 -1.45 10.13
N GLN A 80 4.57 -1.52 8.81
CA GLN A 80 3.51 -0.90 8.04
C GLN A 80 2.45 -1.94 7.67
N VAL A 81 1.20 -1.50 7.53
CA VAL A 81 0.15 -2.32 6.92
C VAL A 81 0.25 -2.15 5.41
N TYR A 82 0.71 -3.20 4.71
CA TYR A 82 0.83 -3.22 3.26
C TYR A 82 -0.54 -3.43 2.60
N GLU A 83 -1.24 -4.49 3.00
CA GLU A 83 -2.54 -4.89 2.46
C GLU A 83 -3.27 -5.78 3.47
N MET A 84 -4.61 -5.68 3.56
CA MET A 84 -5.42 -6.59 4.37
C MET A 84 -5.55 -7.96 3.68
N CYS A 85 -5.68 -9.03 4.46
CA CYS A 85 -5.97 -10.35 3.93
C CYS A 85 -7.33 -10.35 3.16
N PRO A 86 -7.40 -10.87 1.93
CA PRO A 86 -8.61 -10.78 1.09
C PRO A 86 -9.63 -11.91 1.30
N CYS A 87 -9.40 -12.83 2.25
CA CYS A 87 -10.25 -14.02 2.46
C CYS A 87 -11.70 -13.69 2.82
N GLN A 88 -11.99 -12.48 3.33
CA GLN A 88 -13.32 -12.00 3.73
C GLN A 88 -13.99 -12.82 4.86
N ASP A 89 -13.27 -13.76 5.47
CA ASP A 89 -13.75 -14.50 6.62
C ASP A 89 -13.89 -13.56 7.83
N ASP A 90 -14.99 -13.69 8.56
CA ASP A 90 -15.36 -12.79 9.67
C ASP A 90 -14.41 -12.87 10.87
N PHE A 91 -13.77 -14.03 11.06
CA PHE A 91 -12.79 -14.26 12.11
C PHE A 91 -11.39 -13.74 11.74
N CYS A 92 -11.14 -13.40 10.49
CA CYS A 92 -9.81 -13.06 9.98
C CYS A 92 -9.62 -11.54 9.89
N GLN A 93 -8.62 -11.02 10.61
CA GLN A 93 -8.22 -9.62 10.57
C GLN A 93 -6.74 -9.47 10.18
N SER A 94 -6.21 -10.48 9.50
CA SER A 94 -4.80 -10.62 9.12
C SER A 94 -4.39 -9.61 8.05
N PHE A 95 -3.10 -9.30 7.98
CA PHE A 95 -2.57 -8.34 7.00
C PHE A 95 -1.11 -8.60 6.66
N TYR A 96 -0.73 -8.19 5.46
CA TYR A 96 0.64 -8.18 4.99
C TYR A 96 1.37 -6.93 5.47
N THR A 97 2.67 -7.07 5.73
CA THR A 97 3.59 -5.97 6.08
C THR A 97 4.55 -5.63 4.93
N ALA A 98 4.54 -6.44 3.88
CA ALA A 98 5.29 -6.30 2.63
C ALA A 98 4.45 -6.83 1.45
N PRO A 99 4.86 -6.69 0.18
CA PRO A 99 4.09 -7.25 -0.94
C PRO A 99 3.77 -8.74 -0.74
N PRO A 100 2.53 -9.18 -0.99
CA PRO A 100 2.17 -10.58 -0.84
C PRO A 100 2.97 -11.45 -1.83
N PRO A 101 3.36 -12.67 -1.44
CA PRO A 101 4.08 -13.57 -2.33
C PRO A 101 3.18 -14.03 -3.48
N ASN A 102 3.77 -14.33 -4.63
CA ASN A 102 3.06 -15.07 -5.68
C ASN A 102 3.10 -16.57 -5.37
N GLY A 103 2.19 -17.01 -4.49
CA GLY A 103 2.17 -18.38 -3.96
C GLY A 103 2.75 -18.44 -2.54
N ALA A 104 3.65 -19.39 -2.27
CA ALA A 104 4.30 -19.52 -0.97
C ALA A 104 5.50 -18.56 -0.82
N PHE A 105 5.84 -18.19 0.42
CA PHE A 105 7.00 -17.32 0.71
C PHE A 105 8.36 -17.92 0.32
N GLY A 106 8.49 -19.26 0.32
CA GLY A 106 9.69 -19.95 -0.16
C GLY A 106 10.76 -20.19 0.91
N ALA A 107 12.03 -20.26 0.50
CA ALA A 107 13.14 -20.52 1.42
C ALA A 107 13.33 -19.36 2.42
N GLY A 108 13.79 -19.67 3.64
CA GLY A 108 13.93 -18.69 4.72
C GLY A 108 12.62 -18.38 5.44
N HIS A 109 11.50 -18.91 4.97
CA HIS A 109 10.20 -18.78 5.62
C HIS A 109 10.11 -19.64 6.90
N ARG A 110 9.61 -19.04 7.97
CA ARG A 110 9.17 -19.72 9.20
C ARG A 110 7.89 -19.10 9.73
N ASN A 111 7.11 -19.93 10.42
CA ASN A 111 5.95 -19.47 11.20
C ASN A 111 6.34 -19.23 12.65
N VAL A 112 5.86 -18.14 13.23
CA VAL A 112 6.01 -17.82 14.66
C VAL A 112 4.62 -17.74 15.27
N ALA A 113 4.20 -18.82 15.93
CA ALA A 113 2.92 -18.88 16.62
C ALA A 113 3.09 -18.32 18.03
N LEU A 114 2.55 -17.12 18.25
CA LEU A 114 2.69 -16.38 19.51
C LEU A 114 1.50 -16.67 20.44
N LYS A 115 1.71 -16.41 21.73
CA LYS A 115 0.66 -16.44 22.75
C LYS A 115 0.14 -15.03 23.06
N PRO A 116 -0.95 -14.57 22.43
CA PRO A 116 -1.51 -13.26 22.75
C PRO A 116 -2.21 -13.27 24.12
N ALA A 117 -2.39 -12.08 24.70
CA ALA A 117 -3.14 -11.89 25.96
C ALA A 117 -4.66 -12.02 25.82
N TRP A 118 -5.16 -12.35 24.62
CA TRP A 118 -6.57 -12.46 24.26
C TRP A 118 -6.86 -13.85 23.67
N SER A 119 -8.13 -14.24 23.62
CA SER A 119 -8.54 -15.53 23.08
C SER A 119 -8.50 -15.56 21.55
N GLY A 120 -7.65 -16.40 20.97
CA GLY A 120 -7.57 -16.63 19.53
C GLY A 120 -6.13 -16.88 19.09
N LEU A 121 -5.79 -16.55 17.85
CA LEU A 121 -4.49 -16.90 17.26
C LEU A 121 -3.77 -15.66 16.74
N LEU A 122 -2.49 -15.54 17.13
CA LEU A 122 -1.55 -14.56 16.60
C LEU A 122 -0.35 -15.33 16.01
N ILE A 123 -0.22 -15.34 14.69
CA ILE A 123 0.84 -16.08 13.99
C ILE A 123 1.54 -15.13 13.03
N LEU A 124 2.87 -15.20 12.95
CA LEU A 124 3.65 -14.40 12.01
C LEU A 124 4.27 -15.30 10.94
N ASP A 125 4.14 -14.90 9.68
CA ASP A 125 5.05 -15.39 8.64
C ASP A 125 6.29 -14.50 8.61
N VAL A 126 7.44 -15.13 8.82
CA VAL A 126 8.74 -14.47 8.85
C VAL A 126 9.59 -15.03 7.71
N VAL A 127 10.25 -14.16 6.95
CA VAL A 127 11.21 -14.54 5.89
C VAL A 127 12.51 -13.83 6.15
N ASP A 128 13.60 -14.59 6.33
CA ASP A 128 14.93 -14.05 6.61
C ASP A 128 14.92 -13.01 7.76
N GLU A 129 14.24 -13.36 8.85
CA GLU A 129 14.01 -12.53 10.05
C GLU A 129 13.20 -11.23 9.83
N MET A 130 12.51 -11.10 8.69
CA MET A 130 11.55 -10.03 8.44
C MET A 130 10.12 -10.51 8.60
N ILE A 131 9.29 -9.79 9.36
CA ILE A 131 7.86 -10.08 9.45
C ILE A 131 7.20 -9.69 8.12
N MET A 132 6.59 -10.65 7.44
CA MET A 132 5.95 -10.47 6.12
C MET A 132 4.42 -10.49 6.19
N PHE A 133 3.86 -11.22 7.16
CA PHE A 133 2.42 -11.34 7.37
C PHE A 133 2.13 -11.48 8.87
N VAL A 134 1.06 -10.82 9.31
CA VAL A 134 0.53 -10.92 10.67
C VAL A 134 -0.85 -11.53 10.59
N GLU A 135 -0.96 -12.78 11.04
CA GLU A 135 -2.21 -13.50 11.11
C GLU A 135 -2.89 -13.25 12.47
N VAL A 136 -4.07 -12.62 12.42
CA VAL A 136 -4.87 -12.30 13.61
C VAL A 136 -6.26 -12.92 13.45
N LEU A 137 -6.50 -14.02 14.16
CA LEU A 137 -7.74 -14.79 14.04
C LEU A 137 -8.52 -14.84 15.36
N TYR A 138 -9.84 -14.82 15.25
CA TYR A 138 -10.78 -14.97 16.37
C TYR A 138 -10.65 -13.89 17.46
N ARG A 139 -10.13 -12.71 17.10
CA ARG A 139 -10.05 -11.53 17.97
C ARG A 139 -11.27 -10.64 17.77
N SER A 140 -11.68 -9.91 18.81
CA SER A 140 -12.49 -8.69 18.63
C SER A 140 -11.84 -7.72 17.64
N PRO A 141 -12.59 -6.79 17.03
CA PRO A 141 -12.06 -5.84 16.06
C PRO A 141 -10.76 -5.14 16.49
N LEU A 142 -9.84 -4.92 15.55
CA LEU A 142 -8.54 -4.29 15.81
C LEU A 142 -8.66 -2.86 16.34
N ASP A 143 -7.81 -2.53 17.32
CA ASP A 143 -7.71 -1.26 18.04
C ASP A 143 -6.26 -0.95 18.45
#